data_AF-A0A818N190-F1
#
_entry.id   AF-A0A818N190-F1
#
_cell.length_a   1.000
_cell.length_b   1.000
_cell.length_c   1.000
_cell.angle_alpha   90.00
_cell.angle_beta   90.00
_cell.angle_gamma   90.00
#
_symmetry.space_group_name_H-M   'P 1'
#
loop_
_entity.id
_entity.type
_entity.pdbx_description
1 polymer ?
#
loop_
_entity_poly.entity_id
_entity_poly.type
_entity_poly.pdbx_seq_one_letter_code
_entity_poly.pdbx_strand_id
1 'polypeptide(L)'
;MHTVFLCHSKKLLIPLETFITRENLLKINLKFRSISFIHDILRRPRSFSNVEKWKASEVRLFILYIGLPVLAEFLLEERIEDFALYNVILRLLHDYWDNDKKLGDSISSTRK
;
A
#
# COMPACT_ATOMS: atom_id res chain seq x y z
N MET A 1 -6.35 9.72 0.33
CA MET A 1 -5.09 9.53 1.13
C MET A 1 -4.13 10.70 0.96
N HIS A 2 -3.80 11.37 2.06
CA HIS A 2 -2.89 12.51 2.10
C HIS A 2 -1.43 12.12 1.78
N THR A 3 -0.70 12.98 1.07
CA THR A 3 0.68 12.76 0.59
C THR A 3 1.65 12.45 1.73
N VAL A 4 1.41 13.00 2.93
CA VAL A 4 2.22 12.75 4.13
C VAL A 4 2.19 11.28 4.54
N PHE A 5 1.03 10.62 4.47
CA PHE A 5 0.94 9.20 4.82
C PHE A 5 1.70 8.33 3.83
N LEU A 6 1.61 8.62 2.54
CA LEU A 6 2.37 7.90 1.51
C LEU A 6 3.89 8.07 1.66
N CYS A 7 4.34 9.26 2.04
CA CYS A 7 5.75 9.49 2.36
C CYS A 7 6.20 8.69 3.59
N HIS A 8 5.40 8.68 4.67
CA HIS A 8 5.71 7.92 5.89
C HIS A 8 5.72 6.41 5.62
N SER A 9 4.65 5.90 5.01
CA SER A 9 4.54 4.55 4.47
C SER A 9 5.78 4.10 3.69
N LYS A 10 6.24 4.93 2.75
CA LYS A 10 7.44 4.61 1.96
C LYS A 10 8.70 4.51 2.83
N LYS A 11 8.84 5.38 3.84
CA LYS A 11 9.95 5.30 4.80
C LYS A 11 9.94 4.04 5.65
N LEU A 12 8.78 3.41 5.86
CA LEU A 12 8.68 2.12 6.58
C LEU A 12 9.02 0.94 5.68
N LEU A 13 8.65 1.00 4.39
CA LEU A 13 8.90 -0.07 3.44
C LEU A 13 10.38 -0.20 3.05
N ILE A 14 11.14 0.90 3.03
CA ILE A 14 12.57 0.87 2.68
C ILE A 14 13.38 0.01 3.68
N PRO A 15 13.29 0.21 5.01
CA PRO A 15 13.92 -0.69 5.98
C PRO A 15 13.42 -2.12 5.84
N LEU A 16 12.13 -2.32 5.58
CA LEU A 16 11.56 -3.65 5.39
C LEU A 16 12.27 -4.40 4.25
N GLU A 17 12.57 -3.74 3.13
CA GLU A 17 13.36 -4.30 2.03
C GLU A 17 14.72 -4.84 2.50
N THR A 18 15.38 -4.15 3.43
CA THR A 18 16.70 -4.57 3.95
C THR A 18 16.65 -5.81 4.84
N PHE A 19 15.50 -6.09 5.46
CA PHE A 19 15.31 -7.28 6.30
C PHE A 19 14.96 -8.54 5.49
N ILE A 20 14.54 -8.38 4.24
CA ILE A 20 14.09 -9.50 3.41
C ILE A 20 15.29 -10.07 2.65
N THR A 21 15.50 -11.38 2.80
CA THR A 21 16.58 -12.09 2.09
C THR A 21 16.39 -12.02 0.57
N ARG A 22 17.47 -12.13 -0.20
CA ARG A 22 17.41 -12.12 -1.67
C ARG A 22 16.49 -13.20 -2.24
N GLU A 23 16.44 -14.38 -1.61
CA GLU A 23 15.53 -15.46 -1.98
C GLU A 23 14.07 -15.05 -1.76
N ASN A 24 13.74 -14.48 -0.59
CA ASN A 24 12.40 -14.01 -0.28
C ASN A 24 11.98 -12.86 -1.20
N LEU A 25 12.89 -11.97 -1.60
CA LEU A 25 12.62 -10.91 -2.58
C LEU A 25 12.16 -11.48 -3.93
N LEU A 26 12.76 -12.58 -4.40
CA LEU A 26 12.32 -13.23 -5.65
C LEU A 26 10.91 -13.80 -5.49
N LYS A 27 10.63 -14.48 -4.37
CA LYS A 27 9.30 -15.04 -4.08
C LYS A 27 8.23 -13.96 -3.96
N ILE A 28 8.52 -12.85 -3.28
CA ILE A 28 7.64 -11.68 -3.18
C ILE A 28 7.31 -11.11 -4.56
N ASN A 29 8.32 -10.93 -5.41
CA ASN A 29 8.12 -10.41 -6.75
C ASN A 29 7.31 -11.36 -7.66
N LEU A 30 7.46 -12.68 -7.48
CA LEU A 30 6.60 -13.66 -8.14
C LEU A 30 5.16 -13.54 -7.64
N LYS A 31 4.97 -13.33 -6.35
CA LYS A 31 3.64 -13.15 -5.75
C LYS A 31 2.95 -11.86 -6.19
N PHE A 32 3.69 -10.76 -6.36
CA PHE A 32 3.16 -9.57 -7.03
C PHE A 32 2.62 -9.82 -8.42
N ARG A 33 3.23 -10.77 -9.16
CA ARG A 33 2.81 -11.15 -10.51
C ARG A 33 1.63 -12.10 -10.50
N SER A 34 1.46 -12.92 -9.46
CA SER A 34 0.34 -13.85 -9.35
C SER A 34 -0.96 -13.19 -8.89
N ILE A 35 -0.89 -12.06 -8.17
CA ILE A 35 -2.10 -11.35 -7.74
C ILE A 35 -2.87 -10.85 -8.97
N SER A 36 -4.12 -11.31 -9.07
CA SER A 36 -5.11 -10.78 -9.99
C SER A 36 -5.71 -9.52 -9.37
N PHE A 37 -5.64 -8.42 -10.12
CA PHE A 37 -6.22 -7.18 -9.66
C PHE A 37 -7.65 -7.05 -10.17
N ILE A 38 -8.56 -6.58 -9.31
CA ILE A 38 -9.89 -6.14 -9.72
C ILE A 38 -9.70 -4.88 -10.59
N HIS A 39 -10.55 -4.74 -11.61
CA HIS A 39 -10.36 -4.01 -12.88
C HIS A 39 -9.79 -2.58 -12.82
N ASP A 40 -9.81 -1.90 -11.67
CA ASP A 40 -9.39 -0.51 -11.51
C ASP A 40 -7.88 -0.31 -11.25
N ILE A 41 -7.10 -1.38 -11.06
CA ILE A 41 -5.67 -1.28 -10.79
C ILE A 41 -4.88 -1.45 -12.09
N LEU A 42 -4.67 -0.32 -12.76
CA LEU A 42 -4.03 -0.26 -14.08
C LEU A 42 -2.52 -0.54 -14.10
N ARG A 43 -1.86 -0.53 -12.93
CA ARG A 43 -0.39 -0.61 -12.88
C ARG A 43 0.10 -1.43 -11.69
N ARG A 44 0.87 -2.47 -11.98
CA ARG A 44 1.56 -3.27 -10.96
C ARG A 44 2.70 -2.44 -10.34
N PRO A 45 3.04 -2.66 -9.06
CA PRO A 45 4.24 -2.10 -8.48
C PRO A 45 5.48 -2.61 -9.23
N ARG A 46 6.52 -1.79 -9.24
CA ARG A 46 7.88 -2.23 -9.53
C ARG A 46 8.34 -3.29 -8.54
N SER A 47 9.48 -3.92 -8.84
CA SER A 47 10.12 -4.88 -7.94
C SER A 47 10.20 -4.34 -6.51
N PHE A 48 9.98 -5.21 -5.53
CA PHE A 48 10.18 -4.89 -4.11
C PHE A 48 11.63 -4.46 -3.83
N SER A 49 12.59 -4.93 -4.64
CA SER A 49 14.00 -4.54 -4.55
C SER A 49 14.30 -3.09 -5.02
N ASN A 50 13.27 -2.29 -5.26
CA ASN A 50 13.36 -0.92 -5.73
C ASN A 50 12.26 -0.06 -5.09
N VAL A 51 11.88 -0.38 -3.84
CA VAL A 51 10.82 0.34 -3.10
C VAL A 51 11.14 1.84 -3.02
N GLU A 52 12.42 2.19 -2.89
CA GLU A 52 12.89 3.59 -2.92
C GLU A 52 12.43 4.36 -4.18
N LYS A 53 12.24 3.68 -5.31
CA LYS A 53 11.85 4.28 -6.59
C LYS A 53 10.34 4.28 -6.81
N TRP A 54 9.57 3.61 -5.96
CA TRP A 54 8.12 3.52 -6.10
C TRP A 54 7.45 4.90 -6.08
N LYS A 55 6.49 5.09 -6.98
CA LYS A 55 5.59 6.23 -7.00
C LYS A 55 4.59 6.12 -5.86
N ALA A 56 3.98 7.25 -5.51
CA ALA A 56 2.92 7.32 -4.50
C ALA A 56 1.77 6.34 -4.76
N SER A 57 1.40 6.11 -6.03
CA SER A 57 0.35 5.15 -6.41
C SER A 57 0.76 3.70 -6.17
N GLU A 58 2.03 3.34 -6.38
CA GLU A 58 2.56 1.99 -6.12
C GLU A 58 2.61 1.72 -4.61
N VAL A 59 3.05 2.71 -3.82
CA VAL A 59 3.04 2.62 -2.34
C VAL A 59 1.61 2.45 -1.83
N ARG A 60 0.67 3.26 -2.33
CA ARG A 60 -0.76 3.16 -1.96
C ARG A 60 -1.31 1.76 -2.29
N LEU A 61 -1.06 1.31 -3.52
CA LEU A 61 -1.51 0.00 -3.98
C LEU A 61 -0.98 -1.11 -3.08
N PHE A 62 0.33 -1.09 -2.81
CA PHE A 62 0.97 -2.06 -1.94
C PHE A 62 0.34 -2.06 -0.57
N ILE A 63 0.36 -0.93 0.12
CA ILE A 63 0.00 -0.91 1.54
C ILE A 63 -1.47 -1.20 1.75
N LEU A 64 -2.37 -0.73 0.89
CA LEU A 64 -3.81 -0.89 1.10
C LEU A 64 -4.35 -2.24 0.64
N TYR A 65 -3.81 -2.80 -0.44
CA TYR A 65 -4.50 -3.90 -1.15
C TYR A 65 -3.71 -5.19 -1.23
N ILE A 66 -2.38 -5.13 -1.45
CA ILE A 66 -1.60 -6.33 -1.78
C ILE A 66 -0.48 -6.65 -0.78
N GLY A 67 -0.12 -5.72 0.10
CA GLY A 67 1.01 -5.87 1.01
C GLY A 67 0.80 -7.00 2.01
N LEU A 68 -0.39 -7.12 2.59
CA LEU A 68 -0.72 -8.16 3.55
C LEU A 68 -0.57 -9.57 2.95
N PRO A 69 -1.30 -9.92 1.87
CA PRO A 69 -1.21 -11.27 1.31
C PRO A 69 0.17 -11.59 0.74
N VAL A 70 0.94 -10.57 0.32
CA VAL A 70 2.31 -10.76 -0.15
C VAL A 70 3.25 -11.03 1.00
N LEU A 71 3.25 -10.19 2.04
CA LEU A 71 4.23 -10.27 3.13
C LEU A 71 3.91 -11.37 4.16
N ALA A 72 2.66 -11.83 4.23
CA ALA A 72 2.24 -12.81 5.22
C ALA A 72 3.00 -14.15 5.16
N GLU A 73 3.61 -14.50 4.03
CA GLU A 73 4.41 -15.72 3.89
C GLU A 73 5.90 -15.52 4.21
N PHE A 74 6.34 -14.28 4.44
CA PHE A 74 7.76 -13.93 4.56
C PHE A 74 8.11 -13.20 5.85
N LEU A 75 7.11 -12.74 6.60
CA LEU A 75 7.29 -12.08 7.88
C LEU A 75 6.88 -13.00 9.02
N LEU A 76 7.46 -12.77 10.20
CA LEU A 76 7.00 -13.39 11.44
C LEU A 76 5.58 -12.91 11.76
N GLU A 77 4.81 -13.76 12.44
CA GLU A 77 3.40 -13.50 12.77
C GLU A 77 3.21 -12.15 13.47
N GLU A 78 4.02 -11.84 14.48
CA GLU A 78 4.04 -10.56 15.19
C GLU A 78 4.17 -9.35 14.24
N ARG A 79 5.01 -9.47 13.20
CA ARG A 79 5.22 -8.42 12.20
C ARG A 79 4.08 -8.30 11.21
N ILE A 80 3.36 -9.39 10.97
CA ILE A 80 2.15 -9.39 10.13
C ILE A 80 1.04 -8.69 10.88
N GLU A 81 0.87 -8.93 12.18
CA GLU A 81 -0.11 -8.24 13.02
C GLU A 81 0.13 -6.73 13.05
N ASP A 82 1.38 -6.30 13.29
CA ASP A 82 1.79 -4.89 13.22
C ASP A 82 1.41 -4.27 11.86
N PHE A 83 1.73 -4.98 10.77
CA PHE A 83 1.45 -4.52 9.41
C PHE A 83 -0.06 -4.50 9.10
N ALA A 84 -0.84 -5.44 9.65
CA ALA A 84 -2.30 -5.49 9.52
C ALA A 84 -2.98 -4.34 10.25
N LEU A 85 -2.57 -4.05 11.48
CA LEU A 85 -3.03 -2.88 12.23
C LEU A 85 -2.73 -1.59 11.46
N TYR A 86 -1.51 -1.46 10.92
CA TYR A 86 -1.13 -0.33 10.10
C TYR A 86 -1.98 -0.20 8.82
N ASN A 87 -2.22 -1.31 8.11
CA ASN A 87 -3.10 -1.35 6.94
C ASN A 87 -4.51 -0.86 7.28
N VAL A 88 -5.10 -1.35 8.38
CA VAL A 88 -6.45 -0.99 8.81
C VAL A 88 -6.55 0.50 9.10
N ILE A 89 -5.60 1.05 9.88
CA ILE A 89 -5.54 2.49 10.19
C ILE A 89 -5.49 3.31 8.90
N LEU A 90 -4.62 2.93 7.96
CA LEU A 90 -4.49 3.65 6.70
C LEU A 90 -5.72 3.54 5.81
N ARG A 91 -6.43 2.42 5.84
CA ARG A 91 -7.66 2.23 5.07
C ARG A 91 -8.79 3.08 5.64
N LEU A 92 -8.95 3.11 6.96
CA LEU A 92 -9.88 4.02 7.64
C LEU A 92 -9.57 5.47 7.25
N LEU A 93 -8.33 5.93 7.40
CA LEU A 93 -7.95 7.29 7.03
C LEU A 93 -8.13 7.58 5.53
N HIS A 94 -7.95 6.58 4.66
CA HIS A 94 -8.21 6.70 3.22
C HIS A 94 -9.70 6.96 2.96
N ASP A 95 -10.57 6.16 3.58
CA ASP A 95 -12.02 6.19 3.34
C ASP A 95 -12.68 7.42 3.94
N TYR A 96 -12.28 7.81 5.17
CA TYR A 96 -12.74 9.06 5.79
C TYR A 96 -12.41 10.27 4.92
N TRP A 97 -11.19 10.32 4.36
CA TRP A 97 -10.79 11.42 3.48
C TRP A 97 -11.59 11.47 2.19
N ASP A 98 -11.81 10.33 1.54
CA ASP A 98 -12.55 10.30 0.28
C ASP A 98 -14.03 10.67 0.48
N ASN A 99 -14.60 10.32 1.64
CA ASN A 99 -15.95 10.73 2.02
C ASN A 99 -16.05 12.23 2.32
N ASP A 100 -15.07 12.81 3.03
CA ASP A 100 -15.04 14.25 3.33
C ASP A 100 -14.87 15.08 2.05
N LYS A 101 -14.04 14.62 1.12
CA LYS A 101 -13.89 15.24 -0.20
C LYS A 101 -15.20 15.22 -1.00
N LYS A 102 -15.90 14.08 -1.04
CA LYS A 102 -17.20 13.96 -1.72
C LYS A 102 -18.25 14.89 -1.10
N LEU A 103 -18.25 15.03 0.23
CA LEU A 103 -19.13 15.96 0.93
C LEU A 103 -18.82 17.41 0.53
N GLY A 104 -17.56 17.83 0.54
CA GLY A 104 -17.13 19.16 0.09
C GLY A 104 -17.50 19.47 -1.36
N ASP A 105 -17.27 18.51 -2.26
CA ASP A 105 -17.60 18.65 -3.69
C ASP A 105 -19.12 18.79 -3.91
N SER A 106 -19.95 18.04 -3.17
CA SER A 106 -21.42 18.12 -3.24
C SER A 106 -21.99 19.46 -2.72
N ILE A 107 -21.40 20.03 -1.68
CA ILE A 107 -21.78 21.35 -1.16
C ILE A 107 -21.42 22.46 -2.17
N SER A 108 -20.32 22.29 -2.91
CA SER A 108 -19.87 23.26 -3.92
C SER A 108 -20.70 23.23 -5.21
N SER A 109 -21.21 22.06 -5.63
CA SER A 109 -22.06 21.94 -6.83
C SER A 109 -23.49 22.44 -6.61
N THR A 110 -23.98 22.42 -5.37
CA THR A 110 -25.33 22.88 -5.00
C THR A 110 -25.40 24.41 -4.88
N ARG A 111 -24.26 25.11 -4.91
CA ARG A 111 -24.15 26.58 -4.84
C ARG A 111 -23.96 27.26 -6.21
N LYS A 112 -24.13 26.54 -7.31
CA LYS A 112 -24.21 27.10 -8.67
C LYS A 112 -25.63 26.96 -9.20
#